data_AF-A4C3I6-F1
#
_entry.id   AF-A4C3I6-F1
#
_cell.length_a   1.000
_cell.length_b   1.000
_cell.length_c   1.000
_cell.angle_alpha   90.00
_cell.angle_beta   90.00
_cell.angle_gamma   90.00
#
_symmetry.space_group_name_H-M   'P 1'
#
loop_
_entity.id
_entity.type
_entity.pdbx_description
1 polymer ?
#
loop_
_entity_poly.entity_id
_entity_poly.type
_entity_poly.pdbx_seq_one_letter_code
_entity_poly.pdbx_strand_id
1 'polypeptide(L)'
;MSGCSFTGKFNESIVSAGAASWKIQPLAVRQSYPEWFQSVYLTAEMQTSEIKSWQLYVLSDETLNDIAHLAYAEIRYREGKETKVHEFPLYLVQTQLPDDEHKGYRYTYQFGNETDGFYSNYLTRRFSYQVSPIDVHYLQPYFRSDQIKTNTISVEYGILPEYGPKTVGELMRSMFHLRQKDWQKFCQDPVYIYSKSTACGDVKITEMDNRIF
;
A
#
# COMPACT_ATOMS: atom_id res chain seq x y z
N MET A 1 12.64 -33.12 4.11
CA MET A 1 11.29 -33.59 3.74
C MET A 1 10.50 -32.41 3.23
N SER A 2 10.47 -32.23 1.91
CA SER A 2 9.81 -31.11 1.23
C SER A 2 8.34 -31.44 1.02
N GLY A 3 7.51 -31.16 2.02
CA GLY A 3 6.06 -31.12 1.84
C GLY A 3 5.71 -29.85 1.08
N CYS A 4 5.69 -29.89 -0.25
CA CYS A 4 5.07 -28.84 -1.06
C CYS A 4 3.63 -28.67 -0.57
N SER A 5 3.30 -27.49 -0.03
CA SER A 5 2.01 -27.20 0.59
C SER A 5 0.89 -27.19 -0.46
N PHE A 6 0.31 -28.35 -0.76
CA PHE A 6 -0.91 -28.48 -1.57
C PHE A 6 -2.05 -27.65 -1.00
N THR A 7 -2.12 -27.52 0.33
CA THR A 7 -3.11 -26.70 1.04
C THR A 7 -2.94 -25.20 0.76
N GLY A 8 -1.71 -24.68 0.69
CA GLY A 8 -1.45 -23.28 0.39
C GLY A 8 -1.90 -22.89 -1.01
N LYS A 9 -1.49 -23.66 -2.02
CA LYS A 9 -1.91 -23.43 -3.41
C LYS A 9 -3.42 -23.53 -3.61
N PHE A 10 -4.08 -24.43 -2.89
CA PHE A 10 -5.53 -24.56 -2.91
C PHE A 10 -6.22 -23.32 -2.32
N ASN A 11 -5.76 -22.85 -1.15
CA ASN A 11 -6.30 -21.64 -0.53
C ASN A 11 -6.10 -20.39 -1.40
N GLU A 12 -4.91 -20.24 -1.97
CA GLU A 12 -4.60 -19.19 -2.94
C GLU A 12 -5.59 -19.22 -4.10
N SER A 13 -5.82 -20.39 -4.68
CA SER A 13 -6.76 -20.57 -5.80
C SER A 13 -8.19 -20.18 -5.44
N ILE A 14 -8.66 -20.50 -4.22
CA ILE A 14 -10.00 -20.10 -3.75
C ILE A 14 -10.10 -18.59 -3.62
N VAL A 15 -9.12 -17.94 -2.98
CA VAL A 15 -9.14 -16.49 -2.77
C VAL A 15 -9.02 -15.77 -4.10
N SER A 16 -8.14 -16.22 -4.99
CA SER A 16 -7.99 -15.69 -6.36
C SER A 16 -9.25 -15.88 -7.20
N ALA A 17 -9.94 -17.03 -7.08
CA ALA A 17 -11.21 -17.26 -7.79
C ALA A 17 -12.31 -16.32 -7.27
N GLY A 18 -12.39 -16.12 -5.95
CA GLY A 18 -13.33 -15.17 -5.34
C GLY A 18 -13.05 -13.73 -5.77
N ALA A 19 -11.80 -13.31 -5.75
CA ALA A 19 -11.35 -11.99 -6.22
C ALA A 19 -11.64 -11.79 -7.72
N ALA A 20 -11.35 -12.79 -8.56
CA ALA A 20 -11.63 -12.73 -9.99
C ALA A 20 -13.14 -12.64 -10.27
N SER A 21 -13.96 -13.45 -9.58
CA SER A 21 -15.42 -13.40 -9.70
C SER A 21 -15.99 -12.04 -9.30
N TRP A 22 -15.42 -11.41 -8.27
CA TRP A 22 -15.77 -10.05 -7.88
C TRP A 22 -15.37 -9.04 -8.96
N LYS A 23 -14.11 -9.05 -9.39
CA LYS A 23 -13.54 -8.11 -10.37
C LYS A 23 -14.28 -8.08 -11.72
N ILE A 24 -14.84 -9.21 -12.17
CA ILE A 24 -15.61 -9.29 -13.41
C ILE A 24 -16.93 -8.47 -13.34
N GLN A 25 -17.44 -8.19 -12.14
CA GLN A 25 -18.68 -7.43 -11.98
C GLN A 25 -18.45 -5.93 -12.23
N PRO A 26 -19.44 -5.22 -12.83
CA PRO A 26 -19.37 -3.78 -13.00
C PRO A 26 -19.12 -3.06 -11.68
N LEU A 27 -18.31 -1.99 -11.70
CA LEU A 27 -17.94 -1.25 -10.47
C LEU A 27 -19.17 -0.74 -9.71
N ALA A 28 -20.19 -0.23 -10.42
CA ALA A 28 -21.44 0.23 -9.81
C ALA A 28 -22.18 -0.88 -9.04
N VAL A 29 -22.13 -2.12 -9.52
CA VAL A 29 -22.72 -3.28 -8.85
C VAL A 29 -21.92 -3.59 -7.58
N ARG A 30 -20.59 -3.67 -7.70
CA ARG A 30 -19.69 -3.88 -6.57
C ARG A 30 -19.88 -2.86 -5.45
N GLN A 31 -20.06 -1.58 -5.80
CA GLN A 31 -20.29 -0.49 -4.85
C GLN A 31 -21.68 -0.48 -4.22
N SER A 32 -22.64 -1.26 -4.74
CA SER A 32 -24.00 -1.35 -4.20
C SER A 32 -24.19 -2.42 -3.11
N TYR A 33 -23.23 -3.33 -2.95
CA TYR A 33 -23.28 -4.35 -1.90
C TYR A 33 -23.14 -3.75 -0.49
N PRO A 34 -23.54 -4.46 0.57
CA PRO A 34 -23.24 -4.04 1.94
C PRO A 34 -21.73 -3.87 2.18
N GLU A 35 -21.35 -2.89 3.00
CA GLU A 35 -19.94 -2.50 3.26
C GLU A 35 -19.05 -3.67 3.69
N TRP A 36 -19.54 -4.55 4.57
CA TRP A 36 -18.80 -5.72 5.03
C TRP A 36 -18.50 -6.70 3.88
N PHE A 37 -19.41 -6.83 2.91
CA PHE A 37 -19.24 -7.69 1.75
C PHE A 37 -18.19 -7.07 0.81
N GLN A 38 -18.30 -5.77 0.54
CA GLN A 38 -17.31 -5.04 -0.25
C GLN A 38 -15.90 -5.19 0.36
N SER A 39 -15.78 -5.02 1.68
CA SER A 39 -14.50 -5.08 2.40
C SER A 39 -13.83 -6.45 2.24
N VAL A 40 -14.58 -7.55 2.33
CA VAL A 40 -14.05 -8.91 2.19
C VAL A 40 -13.48 -9.13 0.79
N TYR A 41 -14.24 -8.80 -0.26
CA TYR A 41 -13.79 -9.03 -1.63
C TYR A 41 -12.71 -8.05 -2.08
N LEU A 42 -12.80 -6.78 -1.68
CA LEU A 42 -11.75 -5.79 -1.94
C LEU A 42 -10.43 -6.21 -1.29
N THR A 43 -10.48 -6.72 -0.05
CA THR A 43 -9.29 -7.23 0.65
C THR A 43 -8.71 -8.45 -0.07
N ALA A 44 -9.56 -9.38 -0.52
CA ALA A 44 -9.13 -10.53 -1.29
C ALA A 44 -8.48 -10.13 -2.63
N GLU A 45 -9.11 -9.18 -3.36
CA GLU A 45 -8.59 -8.66 -4.62
C GLU A 45 -7.25 -7.96 -4.42
N MET A 46 -7.12 -7.10 -3.41
CA MET A 46 -5.84 -6.47 -3.11
C MET A 46 -4.75 -7.49 -2.73
N GLN A 47 -5.08 -8.50 -1.93
CA GLN A 47 -4.09 -9.51 -1.49
C GLN A 47 -3.67 -10.46 -2.61
N THR A 48 -4.36 -10.46 -3.74
CA THR A 48 -4.09 -11.34 -4.89
C THR A 48 -3.72 -10.57 -6.15
N SER A 49 -3.77 -9.24 -6.13
CA SER A 49 -3.42 -8.41 -7.28
C SER A 49 -1.92 -8.43 -7.53
N GLU A 50 -1.56 -8.25 -8.80
CA GLU A 50 -0.17 -8.23 -9.25
C GLU A 50 0.54 -6.99 -8.72
N ILE A 51 1.61 -7.17 -7.95
CA ILE A 51 2.31 -6.05 -7.30
C ILE A 51 2.85 -5.00 -8.28
N LYS A 52 3.22 -5.39 -9.51
CA LYS A 52 3.67 -4.43 -10.54
C LYS A 52 2.57 -3.50 -11.04
N SER A 53 1.31 -3.92 -10.92
CA SER A 53 0.18 -3.07 -11.27
C SER A 53 -0.07 -1.99 -10.22
N TRP A 54 0.51 -2.13 -9.03
CA TRP A 54 0.29 -1.18 -7.94
C TRP A 54 0.99 0.13 -8.25
N GLN A 55 0.21 1.20 -8.18
CA GLN A 55 0.73 2.56 -8.29
C GLN A 55 0.78 3.20 -6.91
N LEU A 56 1.93 3.77 -6.57
CA LEU A 56 2.09 4.59 -5.37
C LEU A 56 2.23 6.04 -5.83
N TYR A 57 1.40 6.92 -5.31
CA TYR A 57 1.44 8.33 -5.66
C TYR A 57 2.01 9.13 -4.50
N VAL A 58 3.00 9.97 -4.79
CA VAL A 58 3.51 10.98 -3.87
C VAL A 58 2.95 12.32 -4.31
N LEU A 59 2.21 12.96 -3.41
CA LEU A 59 1.73 14.33 -3.58
C LEU A 59 2.67 15.25 -2.78
N SER A 60 3.19 16.30 -3.42
CA SER A 60 4.08 17.24 -2.76
C SER A 60 3.83 18.67 -3.20
N ASP A 61 3.86 19.61 -2.27
CA ASP A 61 3.77 21.04 -2.56
C ASP A 61 5.07 21.59 -3.19
N GLU A 62 6.19 20.88 -3.02
CA GLU A 62 7.50 21.22 -3.56
C GLU A 62 7.94 20.18 -4.59
N THR A 63 8.84 20.55 -5.50
CA THR A 63 9.34 19.60 -6.50
C THR A 63 10.39 18.65 -5.92
N LEU A 64 10.34 17.38 -6.32
CA LEU A 64 11.29 16.32 -5.97
C LEU A 64 12.36 16.09 -7.06
N ASN A 65 12.51 16.99 -8.04
CA ASN A 65 13.24 16.79 -9.31
C ASN A 65 14.51 15.92 -9.23
N ASP A 66 15.43 16.18 -8.31
CA ASP A 66 16.73 15.48 -8.26
C ASP A 66 16.70 14.18 -7.47
N ILE A 67 15.61 13.89 -6.75
CA ILE A 67 15.50 12.75 -5.84
C ILE A 67 14.32 11.83 -6.17
N ALA A 68 13.41 12.26 -7.05
CA ALA A 68 12.23 11.48 -7.44
C ALA A 68 12.62 10.08 -7.94
N HIS A 69 13.75 9.95 -8.64
CA HIS A 69 14.22 8.67 -9.18
C HIS A 69 14.89 7.75 -8.14
N LEU A 70 15.08 8.21 -6.90
CA LEU A 70 15.75 7.48 -5.81
C LEU A 70 14.76 6.83 -4.84
N ALA A 71 13.49 6.74 -5.22
CA ALA A 71 12.43 6.18 -4.40
C ALA A 71 12.61 4.66 -4.20
N TYR A 72 12.30 4.18 -3.01
CA TYR A 72 12.13 2.75 -2.69
C TYR A 72 10.86 2.54 -1.86
N ALA A 73 10.38 1.32 -1.77
CA ALA A 73 9.29 0.96 -0.87
C ALA A 73 9.72 -0.20 0.01
N GLU A 74 9.30 -0.14 1.26
CA GLU A 74 9.40 -1.27 2.18
C GLU A 74 8.11 -2.07 2.17
N ILE A 75 8.23 -3.37 1.88
CA ILE A 75 7.16 -4.34 2.07
C ILE A 75 7.35 -4.99 3.43
N ARG A 76 6.34 -4.87 4.28
CA ARG A 76 6.34 -5.35 5.66
C ARG A 76 5.27 -6.40 5.87
N TYR A 77 5.64 -7.50 6.54
CA TYR A 77 4.73 -8.56 6.96
C TYR A 77 5.29 -9.28 8.19
N ARG A 78 4.47 -10.06 8.89
CA ARG A 78 4.91 -10.84 10.05
C ARG A 78 5.12 -12.31 9.70
N GLU A 79 6.21 -12.86 10.22
CA GLU A 79 6.50 -14.30 10.24
C GLU A 79 6.66 -14.74 11.70
N GLY A 80 5.68 -15.46 12.22
CA GLY A 80 5.61 -15.75 13.65
C GLY A 80 5.52 -14.46 14.49
N LYS A 81 6.56 -14.18 15.28
CA LYS A 81 6.67 -12.96 16.11
C LYS A 81 7.57 -11.89 15.50
N GLU A 82 8.22 -12.17 14.38
CA GLU A 82 9.16 -11.25 13.75
C GLU A 82 8.46 -10.47 12.63
N THR A 83 8.74 -9.16 12.56
CA THR A 83 8.41 -8.36 11.39
C THR A 83 9.53 -8.51 10.37
N LYS A 84 9.21 -9.03 9.18
CA LYS A 84 10.10 -9.03 8.03
C LYS A 84 9.88 -7.76 7.22
N VAL A 85 10.97 -7.14 6.79
CA VAL A 85 10.97 -5.93 5.97
C VAL A 85 11.84 -6.22 4.76
N HIS A 86 11.29 -5.99 3.57
CA HIS A 86 12.03 -6.10 2.31
C HIS A 86 11.93 -4.78 1.57
N GLU A 87 13.09 -4.27 1.14
CA GLU A 87 13.19 -3.04 0.39
C GLU A 87 13.23 -3.34 -1.10
N PHE A 88 12.47 -2.57 -1.88
CA PHE A 88 12.48 -2.63 -3.34
C PHE A 88 12.61 -1.22 -3.91
N PRO A 89 13.42 -1.02 -4.96
CA PRO A 89 13.41 0.25 -5.68
C PRO A 89 12.03 0.46 -6.32
N LEU A 90 11.63 1.72 -6.40
CA LEU A 90 10.44 2.17 -7.11
C LEU A 90 10.86 2.93 -8.36
N TYR A 91 10.15 2.70 -9.45
CA TYR A 91 10.42 3.34 -10.73
C TYR A 91 9.40 4.47 -10.94
N LEU A 92 9.90 5.67 -11.19
CA LEU A 92 9.08 6.82 -11.55
C LEU A 92 8.50 6.60 -12.96
N VAL A 93 7.17 6.55 -13.05
CA VAL A 93 6.44 6.33 -14.31
C VAL A 93 5.93 7.64 -14.88
N GLN A 94 5.49 8.55 -14.02
CA GLN A 94 4.88 9.81 -14.43
C GLN A 94 5.13 10.89 -13.39
N THR A 95 5.33 12.11 -13.87
CA THR A 95 5.24 13.34 -13.07
C THR A 95 4.13 14.20 -13.65
N GLN A 96 3.14 14.55 -12.83
CA GLN A 96 2.13 15.55 -13.15
C GLN A 96 2.50 16.85 -12.43
N LEU A 97 2.55 17.93 -13.22
CA LEU A 97 2.81 19.28 -12.72
C LEU A 97 1.55 19.85 -12.06
N PRO A 98 1.71 20.82 -11.14
CA PRO A 98 0.56 21.49 -10.53
C PRO A 98 -0.37 22.08 -11.60
N ASP A 99 -1.67 21.91 -11.39
CA ASP A 99 -2.73 22.52 -12.19
C ASP A 99 -3.79 23.14 -11.26
N ASP A 100 -4.81 23.79 -11.84
CA ASP A 100 -5.85 24.47 -11.05
C ASP A 100 -6.65 23.50 -10.14
N GLU A 101 -6.65 22.19 -10.43
CA GLU A 101 -7.30 21.15 -9.62
C GLU A 101 -6.35 20.53 -8.59
N HIS A 102 -5.05 20.43 -8.90
CA HIS A 102 -4.02 19.81 -8.08
C HIS A 102 -2.99 20.86 -7.65
N LYS A 103 -3.14 21.39 -6.43
CA LYS A 103 -2.28 22.44 -5.84
C LYS A 103 -0.80 22.05 -5.61
N GLY A 104 -0.35 20.91 -6.13
CA GLY A 104 1.00 20.39 -5.94
C GLY A 104 1.40 19.39 -7.04
N TYR A 105 2.65 18.94 -6.97
CA TYR A 105 3.22 17.94 -7.85
C TYR A 105 2.71 16.54 -7.47
N ARG A 106 2.45 15.71 -8.48
CA ARG A 106 2.11 14.30 -8.28
C ARG A 106 3.10 13.41 -9.01
N TYR A 107 3.74 12.52 -8.26
CA TYR A 107 4.69 11.54 -8.78
C TYR A 107 4.10 10.14 -8.69
N THR A 108 4.03 9.44 -9.82
CA THR A 108 3.50 8.07 -9.90
C THR A 108 4.64 7.07 -9.96
N TYR A 109 4.66 6.14 -9.01
CA TYR A 109 5.66 5.09 -8.89
C TYR A 109 5.07 3.70 -9.09
N GLN A 110 5.88 2.78 -9.61
CA GLN A 110 5.57 1.36 -9.71
C GLN A 110 6.74 0.49 -9.25
N PHE A 111 6.43 -0.74 -8.85
CA PHE A 111 7.43 -1.77 -8.59
C PHE A 111 8.00 -2.32 -9.90
N GLY A 112 9.30 -2.64 -9.90
CA GLY A 112 9.99 -3.23 -11.05
C GLY A 112 9.80 -4.74 -11.20
N ASN A 113 10.46 -5.32 -12.20
CA ASN A 113 10.35 -6.76 -12.49
C ASN A 113 10.95 -7.66 -11.39
N GLU A 114 11.91 -7.12 -10.64
CA GLU A 114 12.60 -7.78 -9.53
C GLU A 114 11.67 -8.18 -8.37
N THR A 115 10.48 -7.58 -8.27
CA THR A 115 9.55 -7.85 -7.16
C THR A 115 8.77 -9.14 -7.34
N ASP A 116 8.69 -9.71 -8.54
CA ASP A 116 7.85 -10.87 -8.83
C ASP A 116 8.22 -12.11 -8.04
N GLY A 117 9.51 -12.44 -8.01
CA GLY A 117 10.00 -13.62 -7.32
C GLY A 117 9.72 -13.54 -5.82
N PHE A 118 9.90 -12.35 -5.25
CA PHE A 118 9.54 -12.09 -3.87
C PHE A 118 8.04 -12.23 -3.63
N TYR A 119 7.22 -11.58 -4.46
CA TYR A 119 5.78 -11.51 -4.25
C TYR A 119 5.10 -12.88 -4.44
N SER A 120 5.50 -13.64 -5.46
CA SER A 120 5.02 -15.01 -5.68
C SER A 120 5.37 -15.94 -4.51
N ASN A 121 6.59 -15.83 -3.98
CA ASN A 121 6.99 -16.59 -2.79
C ASN A 121 6.20 -16.14 -1.54
N TYR A 122 5.99 -14.83 -1.37
CA TYR A 122 5.18 -14.29 -0.29
C TYR A 122 3.75 -14.83 -0.34
N LEU A 123 3.07 -14.81 -1.49
CA LEU A 123 1.70 -15.33 -1.64
C LEU A 123 1.64 -16.81 -1.28
N THR A 124 2.57 -17.62 -1.79
CA THR A 124 2.66 -19.06 -1.46
C THR A 124 2.72 -19.26 0.05
N ARG A 125 3.63 -18.55 0.75
CA ARG A 125 3.81 -18.65 2.20
C ARG A 125 2.59 -18.12 2.97
N ARG A 126 1.97 -17.05 2.48
CA ARG A 126 0.78 -16.43 3.08
C ARG A 126 -0.41 -17.37 3.08
N PHE A 127 -0.66 -18.04 1.95
CA PHE A 127 -1.77 -18.99 1.82
C PHE A 127 -1.50 -20.33 2.49
N SER A 128 -0.22 -20.66 2.74
CA SER A 128 0.20 -21.73 3.66
C SER A 128 0.17 -21.33 5.15
N TYR A 129 -0.36 -20.15 5.50
CA TYR A 129 -0.43 -19.60 6.87
C TYR A 129 0.93 -19.44 7.58
N GLN A 130 2.01 -19.33 6.81
CA GLN A 130 3.36 -19.13 7.37
C GLN A 130 3.66 -17.66 7.67
N VAL A 131 2.98 -16.75 6.96
CA VAL A 131 3.15 -15.30 7.12
C VAL A 131 1.79 -14.58 7.15
N SER A 132 1.74 -13.41 7.78
CA SER A 132 0.57 -12.53 7.78
C SER A 132 0.43 -11.79 6.44
N PRO A 133 -0.74 -11.15 6.17
CA PRO A 133 -0.85 -10.18 5.09
C PRO A 133 0.24 -9.08 5.17
N ILE A 134 0.57 -8.50 4.01
CA ILE A 134 1.35 -7.27 3.91
C ILE A 134 0.58 -6.14 4.59
N ASP A 135 1.30 -5.32 5.35
CA ASP A 135 0.78 -4.12 5.97
C ASP A 135 0.68 -2.98 4.94
N VAL A 136 -0.27 -3.07 4.01
CA VAL A 136 -0.43 -2.15 2.87
C VAL A 136 -0.64 -0.68 3.24
N HIS A 137 -1.08 -0.40 4.47
CA HIS A 137 -1.23 0.98 4.97
C HIS A 137 0.10 1.62 5.39
N TYR A 138 1.19 0.85 5.52
CA TYR A 138 2.56 1.37 5.68
C TYR A 138 3.35 1.39 4.40
N LEU A 139 2.79 0.88 3.30
CA LEU A 139 3.41 0.96 2.00
C LEU A 139 3.49 2.43 1.60
N GLN A 140 4.69 2.97 1.50
CA GLN A 140 4.91 4.34 1.06
C GLN A 140 6.24 4.39 0.33
N PRO A 141 6.40 5.26 -0.67
CA PRO A 141 7.71 5.56 -1.25
C PRO A 141 8.61 6.15 -0.17
N TYR A 142 9.89 5.84 -0.15
CA TYR A 142 10.86 6.39 0.78
C TYR A 142 12.02 6.93 -0.06
N PHE A 143 12.59 8.04 0.38
CA PHE A 143 13.74 8.65 -0.26
C PHE A 143 14.82 8.80 0.81
N ARG A 144 16.02 8.28 0.55
CA ARG A 144 17.19 8.46 1.43
C ARG A 144 17.78 9.86 1.21
N SER A 145 17.05 10.89 1.63
CA SER A 145 17.46 12.28 1.51
C SER A 145 16.88 13.13 2.63
N ASP A 146 17.72 13.89 3.31
CA ASP A 146 17.33 14.87 4.33
C ASP A 146 16.66 16.12 3.73
N GLN A 147 16.59 16.21 2.39
CA GLN A 147 16.01 17.34 1.68
C GLN A 147 14.47 17.30 1.65
N ILE A 148 13.87 16.16 2.01
CA ILE A 148 12.42 16.00 1.97
C ILE A 148 11.77 16.43 3.27
N LYS A 149 10.96 17.48 3.19
CA LYS A 149 10.03 17.84 4.26
C LYS A 149 8.85 16.87 4.25
N THR A 150 8.85 15.91 5.17
CA THR A 150 7.85 14.83 5.19
C THR A 150 6.43 15.33 5.50
N ASN A 151 6.30 16.50 6.13
CA ASN A 151 5.02 17.14 6.47
C ASN A 151 4.31 17.79 5.27
N THR A 152 5.01 18.06 4.17
CA THR A 152 4.44 18.57 2.91
C THR A 152 4.18 17.44 1.89
N ILE A 153 4.49 16.21 2.25
CA ILE A 153 4.24 15.03 1.42
C ILE A 153 3.04 14.26 1.95
N SER A 154 2.17 13.83 1.04
CA SER A 154 1.13 12.83 1.32
C SER A 154 1.14 11.72 0.27
N VAL A 155 0.47 10.60 0.59
CA VAL A 155 0.49 9.40 -0.25
C VAL A 155 -0.93 9.00 -0.63
N GLU A 156 -1.08 8.61 -1.89
CA GLU A 156 -2.24 7.89 -2.41
C GLU A 156 -1.82 6.58 -3.07
N TYR A 157 -2.81 5.72 -3.29
CA TYR A 157 -2.63 4.35 -3.78
C TYR A 157 -3.55 4.06 -4.96
N GLY A 158 -2.96 3.54 -6.03
CA GLY A 158 -3.65 2.92 -7.16
C GLY A 158 -3.38 1.42 -7.18
N ILE A 159 -3.59 0.75 -6.05
CA ILE A 159 -3.32 -0.69 -5.89
C ILE A 159 -4.37 -1.55 -6.62
N LEU A 160 -5.58 -1.01 -6.80
CA LEU A 160 -6.64 -1.56 -7.63
C LEU A 160 -7.04 -0.47 -8.65
N PRO A 161 -6.38 -0.38 -9.82
CA PRO A 161 -6.44 0.79 -10.70
C PRO A 161 -7.85 1.26 -11.09
N GLU A 162 -8.78 0.32 -11.26
CA GLU A 162 -10.20 0.57 -11.57
C GLU A 162 -10.97 1.31 -10.47
N TYR A 163 -10.48 1.30 -9.24
CA TYR A 163 -11.04 2.07 -8.12
C TYR A 163 -10.46 3.48 -8.00
N GLY A 164 -9.53 3.83 -8.89
CA GLY A 164 -8.79 5.08 -8.86
C GLY A 164 -7.84 5.20 -7.68
N PRO A 165 -7.16 6.35 -7.59
CA PRO A 165 -6.31 6.70 -6.45
C PRO A 165 -7.13 6.77 -5.16
N LYS A 166 -6.58 6.21 -4.08
CA LYS A 166 -7.13 6.28 -2.73
C LYS A 166 -6.08 6.79 -1.77
N THR A 167 -6.45 7.74 -0.93
CA THR A 167 -5.66 8.12 0.23
C THR A 167 -5.50 6.93 1.19
N VAL A 168 -4.53 6.99 2.10
CA VAL A 168 -4.34 5.97 3.15
C VAL A 168 -5.61 5.78 3.98
N GLY A 169 -6.31 6.89 4.31
CA GLY A 169 -7.53 6.84 5.10
C GLY A 169 -8.65 6.08 4.39
N GLU A 170 -8.87 6.38 3.12
CA GLU A 170 -9.86 5.67 2.29
C GLU A 170 -9.50 4.21 2.14
N LEU A 171 -8.22 3.90 1.91
CA LEU A 171 -7.74 2.53 1.79
C LEU A 171 -8.00 1.74 3.09
N MET A 172 -7.65 2.32 4.23
CA MET A 172 -7.83 1.70 5.53
C MET A 172 -9.31 1.43 5.82
N ARG A 173 -10.18 2.42 5.61
CA ARG A 173 -11.63 2.28 5.80
C ARG A 173 -12.24 1.21 4.90
N SER A 174 -11.72 1.07 3.66
CA SER A 174 -12.29 0.16 2.67
C SER A 174 -11.89 -1.31 2.87
N MET A 175 -10.76 -1.60 3.50
CA MET A 175 -10.24 -2.98 3.64
C MET A 175 -10.23 -3.50 5.07
N PHE A 176 -9.93 -2.61 6.00
CA PHE A 176 -9.73 -2.99 7.38
C PHE A 176 -10.88 -2.36 8.14
N HIS A 177 -11.85 -3.17 8.57
CA HIS A 177 -12.84 -2.75 9.54
C HIS A 177 -12.13 -2.48 10.88
N LEU A 178 -11.41 -1.35 10.95
CA LEU A 178 -10.54 -1.01 12.05
C LEU A 178 -11.39 -0.51 13.19
N ARG A 179 -11.18 -1.13 14.35
CA ARG A 179 -11.73 -0.62 15.60
C ARG A 179 -11.11 0.75 15.87
N GLN A 180 -11.89 1.64 16.49
CA GLN A 180 -11.45 3.01 16.84
C GLN A 180 -10.08 3.04 17.56
N LYS A 181 -9.80 2.05 18.40
CA LYS A 181 -8.51 1.91 19.10
C LYS A 181 -7.34 1.68 18.14
N ASP A 182 -7.53 0.85 17.13
CA ASP A 182 -6.48 0.54 16.15
C ASP A 182 -6.29 1.70 15.17
N TRP A 183 -7.36 2.43 14.87
CA TRP A 183 -7.30 3.71 14.16
C TRP A 183 -6.47 4.77 14.89
N GLN A 184 -6.73 4.98 16.19
CA GLN A 184 -5.95 5.91 17.02
C GLN A 184 -4.47 5.54 17.07
N LYS A 185 -4.16 4.24 17.21
CA LYS A 185 -2.77 3.76 17.16
C LYS A 185 -2.10 4.09 15.83
N PHE A 186 -2.78 3.84 14.71
CA PHE A 186 -2.24 4.19 13.39
C PHE A 186 -1.95 5.69 13.29
N CYS A 187 -2.88 6.55 13.72
CA CYS A 187 -2.68 8.00 13.66
C CYS A 187 -1.46 8.46 14.48
N GLN A 188 -1.14 7.76 15.57
CA GLN A 188 0.00 8.04 16.43
C GLN A 188 1.28 7.28 16.04
N ASP A 189 1.23 6.38 15.06
CA ASP A 189 2.34 5.49 14.75
C ASP A 189 3.51 6.22 14.06
N PRO A 190 4.70 6.31 14.67
CA PRO A 190 5.85 6.98 14.04
C PRO A 190 6.44 6.23 12.85
N VAL A 191 6.00 4.99 12.57
CA VAL A 191 6.46 4.19 11.43
C VAL A 191 6.09 4.83 10.09
N TYR A 192 4.93 5.46 10.02
CA TYR A 192 4.46 6.09 8.79
C TYR A 192 4.94 7.54 8.79
N ILE A 193 5.82 7.86 7.85
CA ILE A 193 6.68 9.06 7.94
C ILE A 193 6.09 10.30 7.28
N TYR A 194 5.16 10.14 6.34
CA TYR A 194 4.54 11.27 5.64
C TYR A 194 3.28 11.78 6.30
N SER A 195 2.77 12.90 5.79
CA SER A 195 1.51 13.47 6.25
C SER A 195 0.38 12.45 6.17
N LYS A 196 -0.21 12.20 7.34
CA LYS A 196 -1.41 11.38 7.52
C LYS A 196 -2.67 12.23 7.51
N SER A 197 -2.60 13.50 7.11
CA SER A 197 -3.75 14.41 7.21
C SER A 197 -4.96 13.89 6.44
N THR A 198 -4.71 13.24 5.31
CA THR A 198 -5.72 12.56 4.49
C THR A 198 -6.43 11.40 5.22
N ALA A 199 -5.74 10.73 6.16
CA ALA A 199 -6.32 9.69 6.98
C ALA A 199 -6.96 10.25 8.26
N CYS A 200 -6.16 10.97 9.05
CA CYS A 200 -6.43 11.26 10.45
C CYS A 200 -6.94 12.70 10.70
N GLY A 201 -7.11 13.52 9.66
CA GLY A 201 -7.43 14.95 9.79
C GLY A 201 -6.20 15.77 10.20
N ASP A 202 -6.39 16.94 10.82
CA ASP A 202 -5.27 17.75 11.32
C ASP A 202 -4.53 17.04 12.47
N VAL A 203 -3.56 16.20 12.12
CA VAL A 203 -2.65 15.55 13.06
C VAL A 203 -1.38 16.39 13.15
N LYS A 204 -1.02 16.81 14.36
CA LYS A 204 0.35 17.28 14.61
C LYS A 204 1.30 16.10 14.45
N ILE A 205 1.99 16.04 13.30
CA ILE A 205 3.13 15.14 13.11
C ILE A 205 4.16 15.57 14.14
N THR A 206 4.49 14.69 15.07
CA THR A 206 5.64 14.92 15.96
C THR A 206 6.82 14.41 15.17
N GLU A 207 7.59 15.32 14.56
CA GLU A 207 8.84 14.95 13.89
C GLU A 207 9.70 14.18 14.89
N MET A 208 10.07 12.94 14.57
CA MET A 208 11.19 12.31 15.23
C MET A 208 12.44 12.95 14.66
N ASP A 209 12.93 13.99 15.35
CA ASP A 209 14.30 14.44 15.20
C ASP A 209 15.22 13.20 15.28
N ASN A 210 16.00 12.99 14.22
CA ASN A 210 17.10 12.03 14.12
C ASN A 210 16.75 10.54 14.03
N ARG A 211 16.43 10.07 12.81
CA ARG A 211 17.09 8.84 12.32
C ARG A 211 18.31 9.27 11.53
N ILE A 212 19.43 9.48 12.24
CA ILE A 212 20.75 9.52 11.64
C ILE A 212 20.99 8.12 11.02
N PHE A 213 21.04 8.04 9.69
CA PHE A 213 21.67 6.96 8.95
C PHE A 213 22.41 7.53 7.75
#